data_AF-A0A0A8XPK6-F1
#
_entry.id   AF-A0A0A8XPK6-F1
#
_cell.length_a   1.000
_cell.length_b   1.000
_cell.length_c   1.000
_cell.angle_alpha   90.00
_cell.angle_beta   90.00
_cell.angle_gamma   90.00
#
_symmetry.space_group_name_H-M   'P 1'
#
loop_
_entity.id
_entity.type
_entity.pdbx_description
1 polymer ?
#
loop_
_entity_poly.entity_id
_entity_poly.type
_entity_poly.pdbx_seq_one_letter_code
_entity_poly.pdbx_strand_id
1 'polypeptide(L)'
;MSGCVFSRQMWPLLFRHYGLPDFSPFPDDKSFFGWWMRIISLVPANLKRGLNSLLTLGAWMLWKHRNDCVFNGANPNVQAVLRNIFEEAHLWYLVGARSLTLLEVSAR
;
A
#
# COMPACT_ATOMS: atom_id res chain seq x y z
N MET A 1 -9.43 -2.78 5.56
CA MET A 1 -8.10 -2.31 5.09
C MET A 1 -7.94 -0.79 5.16
N SER A 2 -9.03 -0.01 5.10
CA SER A 2 -8.98 1.47 5.20
C SER A 2 -9.39 2.03 6.58
N GLY A 3 -10.23 1.32 7.35
CA GLY A 3 -10.93 1.93 8.48
C GLY A 3 -10.34 1.81 9.89
N CYS A 4 -9.34 0.94 10.15
CA CYS A 4 -8.77 0.83 11.51
C CYS A 4 -7.54 1.73 11.70
N VAL A 5 -7.29 2.17 12.94
CA VAL A 5 -6.16 3.05 13.30
C VAL A 5 -4.83 2.51 12.75
N PHE A 6 -4.58 1.22 12.93
CA PHE A 6 -3.39 0.55 12.43
C PHE A 6 -3.20 0.66 10.91
N SER A 7 -4.28 0.49 10.15
CA SER A 7 -4.20 0.58 8.68
C SER A 7 -3.98 2.03 8.23
N ARG A 8 -4.64 2.99 8.89
CA ARG A 8 -4.48 4.43 8.60
C ARG A 8 -3.08 4.95 8.93
N GLN A 9 -2.33 4.29 9.80
CA GLN A 9 -0.92 4.63 10.06
C GLN A 9 0.02 4.09 8.98
N MET A 10 -0.32 2.96 8.36
CA MET A 10 0.54 2.32 7.36
C MET A 10 0.51 3.05 6.01
N TRP A 11 -0.68 3.39 5.49
CA TRP A 11 -0.84 3.99 4.16
C TRP A 11 -0.04 5.28 3.94
N PRO A 12 -0.03 6.28 4.84
CA PRO A 12 0.75 7.50 4.63
C PRO A 12 2.26 7.22 4.57
N LEU A 13 2.75 6.29 5.39
CA LEU A 13 4.16 5.90 5.41
C LEU A 13 4.55 5.18 4.11
N LEU A 14 3.64 4.33 3.60
CA LEU A 14 3.84 3.66 2.32
C LEU A 14 3.88 4.68 1.16
N PHE A 15 2.90 5.58 1.07
CA PHE A 15 2.87 6.58 0.01
C PHE A 15 4.08 7.51 0.03
N ARG A 16 4.51 7.93 1.23
CA ARG A 16 5.71 8.74 1.42
C ARG A 16 6.97 8.05 0.90
N HIS A 17 7.10 6.73 1.10
CA HIS A 17 8.25 5.98 0.58
C HIS A 17 8.34 6.05 -0.96
N TYR A 18 7.19 6.00 -1.63
CA TYR A 18 7.06 6.08 -3.08
C TYR A 18 6.97 7.51 -3.62
N GLY A 19 7.15 8.55 -2.80
CA GLY A 19 7.04 9.96 -3.21
C GLY A 19 5.62 10.41 -3.57
N LEU A 20 4.60 9.59 -3.32
CA LEU A 20 3.23 9.88 -3.71
C LEU A 20 2.59 10.91 -2.77
N PRO A 21 1.63 11.72 -3.25
CA PRO A 21 0.76 12.51 -2.39
C PRO A 21 0.12 11.63 -1.31
N ASP A 22 -0.25 12.25 -0.19
CA ASP A 22 -0.97 11.51 0.84
C ASP A 22 -2.38 11.15 0.37
N PHE A 23 -2.48 9.95 -0.20
CA PHE A 23 -3.72 9.35 -0.65
C PHE A 23 -4.35 8.48 0.44
N SER A 24 -4.00 8.68 1.71
CA SER A 24 -4.51 7.83 2.79
C SER A 24 -6.04 7.85 2.87
N PRO A 25 -6.66 6.72 3.27
CA PRO A 25 -8.10 6.67 3.45
C PRO A 25 -8.53 7.65 4.55
N PHE A 26 -9.53 8.48 4.24
CA PHE A 26 -10.14 9.37 5.23
C PHE A 26 -10.99 8.55 6.22
N PRO A 27 -11.24 9.08 7.44
CA PRO A 27 -12.18 8.46 8.38
C PRO A 27 -13.56 8.17 7.78
N ASP A 28 -14.01 9.01 6.85
CA ASP A 28 -15.30 8.90 6.17
C ASP A 28 -15.29 7.95 4.95
N ASP A 29 -14.12 7.45 4.53
CA ASP A 29 -14.02 6.47 3.43
C ASP A 29 -14.59 5.11 3.88
N LYS A 30 -15.90 4.93 3.69
CA LYS A 30 -16.64 3.72 4.12
C LYS A 30 -16.29 2.46 3.33
N SER A 31 -15.69 2.61 2.15
CA SER A 31 -15.35 1.49 1.26
C SER A 31 -13.90 1.56 0.83
N PHE A 32 -13.16 0.47 1.07
CA PHE A 32 -11.80 0.30 0.57
C PHE A 32 -11.76 0.37 -0.97
N PHE A 33 -12.74 -0.23 -1.64
CA PHE A 33 -12.84 -0.18 -3.10
C PHE A 33 -13.17 1.23 -3.60
N GLY A 34 -14.07 1.94 -2.91
CA GLY A 34 -14.39 3.34 -3.25
C GLY A 34 -13.18 4.26 -3.13
N TRP A 35 -12.44 4.13 -2.02
CA TRP A 35 -11.16 4.82 -1.82
C TRP A 35 -10.14 4.48 -2.91
N TRP A 36 -9.96 3.20 -3.21
CA TRP A 36 -9.04 2.72 -4.24
C TRP A 36 -9.37 3.34 -5.60
N MET A 37 -10.62 3.26 -6.05
CA MET A 37 -11.04 3.80 -7.34
C MET A 37 -10.85 5.32 -7.41
N ARG A 38 -11.10 6.03 -6.31
CA ARG A 38 -10.84 7.47 -6.19
C ARG A 38 -9.36 7.80 -6.39
N ILE A 39 -8.45 7.07 -5.76
CA ILE A 39 -7.01 7.43 -5.84
C ILE A 39 -6.39 7.03 -7.19
N ILE A 40 -6.86 5.95 -7.83
CA ILE A 40 -6.45 5.64 -9.21
C ILE A 40 -6.87 6.77 -10.17
N SER A 41 -8.06 7.35 -10.01
CA SER A 41 -8.55 8.36 -10.94
C SER A 41 -7.76 9.67 -10.86
N LEU A 42 -7.08 9.92 -9.74
CA LEU A 42 -6.26 11.11 -9.50
C LEU A 42 -4.85 11.03 -10.11
N VAL A 43 -4.39 9.85 -10.53
CA VAL A 43 -3.03 9.68 -11.08
C VAL A 43 -3.01 9.53 -12.61
N PRO A 44 -1.95 10.02 -13.28
CA PRO A 44 -1.72 9.81 -14.71
C PRO A 44 -1.78 8.33 -15.13
N ALA A 45 -2.22 8.07 -16.37
CA ALA A 45 -2.44 6.72 -16.87
C ALA A 45 -1.20 5.81 -16.78
N ASN A 46 0.00 6.36 -16.99
CA ASN A 46 1.27 5.64 -16.87
C ASN A 46 1.58 5.19 -15.43
N LEU A 47 1.06 5.89 -14.41
CA LEU A 47 1.25 5.54 -13.00
C LEU A 47 0.18 4.60 -12.44
N LYS A 48 -1.00 4.52 -13.08
CA LYS A 48 -2.12 3.68 -12.62
C LYS A 48 -1.72 2.22 -12.42
N ARG A 49 -0.91 1.65 -13.31
CA ARG A 49 -0.48 0.24 -13.19
C ARG A 49 0.35 0.02 -11.93
N GLY A 50 1.35 0.87 -11.70
CA GLY A 50 2.18 0.78 -10.52
C GLY A 50 1.36 1.00 -9.24
N LEU A 51 0.47 2.00 -9.24
CA LEU A 51 -0.34 2.31 -8.06
C LEU A 51 -1.27 1.14 -7.72
N ASN A 52 -1.89 0.50 -8.72
CA ASN A 52 -2.67 -0.72 -8.50
C ASN A 52 -1.85 -1.84 -7.86
N SER A 53 -0.63 -2.09 -8.35
CA SER A 53 0.28 -3.08 -7.77
C SER A 53 0.61 -2.75 -6.32
N LEU A 54 0.95 -1.49 -6.02
CA LEU A 54 1.28 -1.03 -4.68
C LEU A 54 0.10 -1.17 -3.70
N LEU A 55 -1.10 -0.76 -4.12
CA LEU A 55 -2.31 -0.89 -3.31
C LEU A 55 -2.68 -2.36 -3.05
N THR A 56 -2.51 -3.22 -4.07
CA THR A 56 -2.72 -4.66 -3.94
C THR A 56 -1.76 -5.25 -2.92
N LEU A 57 -0.47 -4.91 -3.02
CA LEU A 57 0.55 -5.42 -2.13
C LEU A 57 0.38 -4.92 -0.69
N GLY A 58 0.12 -3.63 -0.51
CA GLY A 58 -0.15 -3.04 0.80
C GLY A 58 -1.39 -3.65 1.47
N ALA A 59 -2.45 -3.87 0.71
CA ALA A 59 -3.65 -4.56 1.17
C ALA A 59 -3.34 -6.00 1.59
N TRP A 60 -2.67 -6.75 0.73
CA TRP A 60 -2.31 -8.15 0.98
C TRP A 60 -1.44 -8.31 2.23
N MET A 61 -0.40 -7.50 2.38
CA MET A 61 0.49 -7.54 3.56
C MET A 61 -0.24 -7.17 4.85
N LEU A 62 -1.15 -6.20 4.79
CA LEU A 62 -1.97 -5.82 5.93
C LEU A 62 -2.94 -6.94 6.34
N TRP A 63 -3.54 -7.64 5.38
CA TRP A 63 -4.37 -8.81 5.65
C TRP A 63 -3.55 -9.94 6.27
N LYS A 64 -2.38 -10.25 5.71
CA LYS A 64 -1.46 -11.27 6.23
C LYS A 64 -1.04 -10.98 7.67
N HIS A 65 -0.62 -9.76 7.98
CA HIS A 65 -0.23 -9.35 9.34
C HIS A 65 -1.38 -9.43 10.34
N ARG A 66 -2.60 -9.05 9.91
CA ARG A 66 -3.80 -9.18 10.75
C ARG A 66 -4.12 -10.63 11.07
N ASN A 67 -4.00 -11.53 10.09
CA ASN A 67 -4.17 -12.95 10.34
C ASN A 67 -3.11 -13.47 11.31
N ASP A 68 -1.85 -13.07 11.16
CA ASP A 68 -0.79 -13.43 12.12
C ASP A 68 -1.09 -12.95 13.54
N CYS A 69 -1.64 -11.74 13.70
CA CYS A 69 -2.03 -11.24 15.02
C CYS A 69 -3.16 -12.06 15.65
N VAL A 70 -4.15 -12.46 14.84
CA VAL A 70 -5.35 -13.18 15.31
C VAL A 70 -5.06 -14.65 15.57
N PHE A 71 -4.35 -15.31 14.65
CA PHE A 71 -4.16 -16.76 14.67
C PHE A 71 -2.85 -17.20 15.33
N ASN A 72 -1.80 -16.37 15.26
CA ASN A 72 -0.47 -16.71 15.76
C ASN A 72 -0.03 -15.84 16.95
N GLY A 73 -0.89 -14.96 17.46
CA GLY A 73 -0.60 -14.11 18.62
C GLY A 73 0.48 -13.04 18.37
N ALA A 74 0.76 -12.71 17.11
CA ALA A 74 1.72 -11.65 16.79
C ALA A 74 1.22 -10.28 17.27
N ASN A 75 2.16 -9.41 17.66
CA ASN A 75 1.80 -8.04 18.04
C ASN A 75 1.56 -7.17 16.79
N PRO A 76 0.55 -6.26 16.81
CA PRO A 76 0.38 -5.27 15.76
C PRO A 76 1.64 -4.41 15.58
N ASN A 77 2.27 -4.46 14.40
CA ASN A 77 3.50 -3.73 14.12
C ASN A 77 3.52 -3.14 12.70
N VAL A 78 3.34 -1.82 12.59
CA VAL A 78 3.30 -1.12 11.29
C VAL A 78 4.64 -1.23 10.55
N GLN A 79 5.76 -1.17 11.28
CA GLN A 79 7.10 -1.25 10.69
C GLN A 79 7.37 -2.64 10.10
N ALA A 80 6.86 -3.69 10.74
CA ALA A 80 6.95 -5.05 10.18
C ALA A 80 6.19 -5.18 8.86
N VAL A 81 4.97 -4.61 8.79
CA VAL A 81 4.18 -4.60 7.56
C VAL A 81 4.90 -3.85 6.44
N LEU A 82 5.44 -2.66 6.72
CA LEU A 82 6.16 -1.86 5.73
C LEU A 82 7.41 -2.57 5.20
N ARG A 83 8.22 -3.17 6.08
CA ARG A 83 9.39 -3.96 5.65
C ARG A 83 8.99 -5.09 4.69
N ASN A 84 7.96 -5.86 5.05
CA ASN A 84 7.48 -6.95 4.19
C ASN A 84 6.96 -6.44 2.84
N ILE A 85 6.30 -5.26 2.81
CA ILE A 85 5.88 -4.64 1.55
C ILE A 85 7.10 -4.29 0.69
N PHE A 86 8.13 -3.67 1.26
CA PHE A 86 9.31 -3.24 0.50
C PHE A 86 10.14 -4.43 0.00
N GLU A 87 10.31 -5.46 0.81
CA GLU A 87 10.98 -6.70 0.41
C GLU A 87 10.23 -7.38 -0.74
N GLU A 88 8.91 -7.53 -0.61
CA GLU A 88 8.08 -8.16 -1.65
C GLU A 88 8.03 -7.31 -2.93
N ALA A 89 7.93 -5.98 -2.81
CA ALA A 89 7.97 -5.06 -3.95
C ALA A 89 9.30 -5.16 -4.71
N HIS A 90 10.42 -5.31 -3.98
CA HIS A 90 11.73 -5.50 -4.58
C HIS A 90 11.81 -6.83 -5.33
N LEU A 91 11.29 -7.92 -4.74
CA LEU A 91 11.20 -9.22 -5.42
C LEU A 91 10.35 -9.14 -6.70
N TRP A 92 9.20 -8.45 -6.65
CA TRP A 92 8.34 -8.26 -7.82
C TRP A 92 9.07 -7.50 -8.93
N TYR A 93 9.85 -6.48 -8.57
CA TYR A 93 10.69 -5.77 -9.53
C TYR A 93 11.71 -6.70 -10.20
N LEU A 94 12.42 -7.52 -9.41
CA LEU A 94 13.44 -8.45 -9.92
C LEU A 94 12.85 -9.46 -10.92
N VAL A 95 11.60 -9.89 -10.72
CA VAL A 95 10.89 -10.79 -11.66
C VAL A 95 10.14 -10.06 -12.78
N GLY A 96 10.31 -8.74 -12.92
CA GLY A 96 9.87 -7.97 -14.09
C GLY A 96 8.72 -6.99 -13.87
N ALA A 97 8.22 -6.80 -12.64
CA ALA A 97 7.17 -5.82 -12.32
C ALA A 97 7.70 -4.37 -12.28
N ARG A 98 8.23 -3.89 -13.41
CA ARG A 98 8.88 -2.56 -13.55
C ARG A 98 7.95 -1.36 -13.32
N SER A 99 6.63 -1.57 -13.26
CA SER A 99 5.68 -0.50 -12.98
C SER A 99 5.75 0.03 -11.54
N LEU A 100 6.29 -0.75 -10.60
CA LEU A 100 6.52 -0.30 -9.22
C LEU A 100 7.68 0.70 -9.13
N THR A 101 8.77 0.49 -9.88
CA THR A 101 9.90 1.44 -9.90
C THR A 101 9.58 2.70 -10.69
N LEU A 102 8.70 2.62 -11.71
CA LEU A 102 8.22 3.82 -12.41
C LEU A 102 7.48 4.78 -11.45
N LEU A 103 6.76 4.25 -10.46
CA LEU A 103 6.15 5.08 -9.41
C LEU A 103 7.20 5.79 -8.57
N GLU A 104 8.25 5.09 -8.14
CA GLU A 104 9.33 5.66 -7.31
C GLU A 104 10.09 6.78 -8.04
N VAL A 105 10.26 6.63 -9.35
CA VAL A 105 11.02 7.58 -10.19
C VAL A 105 10.19 8.78 -10.62
N SER A 106 8.89 8.62 -10.86
CA SER A 106 8.03 9.70 -11.37
C SER A 106 7.45 10.61 -10.29
N ALA A 107 7.66 10.26 -9.02
CA ALA A 107 7.15 10.99 -7.86
C ALA A 107 8.23 11.81 -7.13
N ARG A 108 9.45 11.85 -7.69
CA ARG A 108 10.52 12.81 -7.34
C ARG A 108 10.58 13.91 -8.38
#